data_AF-A0AAE3SIW9-F1
#
_entry.id   AF-A0AAE3SIW9-F1
#
_cell.length_a   1.000
_cell.length_b   1.000
_cell.length_c   1.000
_cell.angle_alpha   90.00
_cell.angle_beta   90.00
_cell.angle_gamma   90.00
#
_symmetry.space_group_name_H-M   'P 1'
#
loop_
_entity.id
_entity.type
_entity.pdbx_description
1 polymer ?
#
loop_
_entity_poly.entity_id
_entity_poly.type
_entity_poly.pdbx_seq_one_letter_code
_entity_poly.pdbx_strand_id
1 'polypeptide(L)'
;MQKIFISTIILSLTLSSCVVSKKKYDAAMLRNSKLSKELSTTKQENRSLNDKVNSMISEFEKMKNELHLSNAVKSDEMSNLLVKVTQLSDLNDQLKNELKETLSKYKSQKQTSLSVTSELEALKADKYRLAKDTASIRYALKLSKERFLKLENELKAQKEKYANLSSSNVSLRKEYDTNKQKLISFEQQLVENKNKIESISKYFIELRKELLSANASNKAIDPNKNKNVDKIAKELGHY
;
A
#
# COMPACT_ATOMS: atom_id res chain seq x y z
N MET A 1 153.44 5.31 -63.68
CA MET A 1 152.38 5.14 -64.70
C MET A 1 151.39 4.07 -64.23
N GLN A 2 150.66 4.28 -63.13
CA GLN A 2 149.68 5.35 -62.92
C GLN A 2 148.40 5.00 -63.68
N LYS A 3 147.45 4.42 -62.94
CA LYS A 3 146.04 4.83 -62.87
C LYS A 3 145.23 4.96 -64.18
N ILE A 4 145.80 4.62 -65.33
CA ILE A 4 145.21 4.76 -66.67
C ILE A 4 144.80 3.40 -67.21
N PHE A 5 145.57 2.32 -66.99
CA PHE A 5 145.28 1.01 -67.59
C PHE A 5 144.12 0.24 -66.91
N ILE A 6 143.98 0.37 -65.59
CA ILE A 6 142.83 -0.21 -64.86
C ILE A 6 141.55 0.63 -65.10
N SER A 7 141.70 1.93 -65.38
CA SER A 7 140.61 2.79 -65.82
C SER A 7 140.16 2.52 -67.26
N THR A 8 141.01 1.96 -68.13
CA THR A 8 140.65 1.58 -69.50
C THR A 8 140.03 0.19 -69.57
N ILE A 9 140.38 -0.74 -68.68
CA ILE A 9 139.75 -2.08 -68.64
C ILE A 9 138.32 -2.02 -68.06
N ILE A 10 138.05 -1.12 -67.11
CA ILE A 10 136.70 -0.93 -66.55
C ILE A 10 135.78 -0.13 -67.50
N LEU A 11 136.33 0.77 -68.32
CA LEU A 11 135.59 1.51 -69.36
C LEU A 11 135.34 0.69 -70.64
N SER A 12 136.08 -0.40 -70.84
CA SER A 12 135.92 -1.32 -71.98
C SER A 12 134.88 -2.42 -71.75
N LEU A 13 134.47 -2.69 -70.50
CA LEU A 13 133.40 -3.65 -70.17
C LEU A 13 132.00 -3.00 -70.03
N THR A 14 131.90 -1.67 -70.02
CA THR A 14 130.61 -0.95 -69.89
C THR A 14 130.04 -0.43 -71.22
N LEU A 15 130.76 -0.65 -72.33
CA LEU A 15 130.38 -0.22 -73.68
C LEU A 15 130.30 -1.36 -74.70
N SER A 16 130.34 -2.62 -74.24
CA SER A 16 129.95 -3.78 -75.06
C SER A 16 128.43 -3.89 -75.13
N SER A 17 127.86 -2.97 -75.91
CA SER A 17 126.58 -3.12 -76.57
C SER A 17 125.40 -3.47 -75.66
N CYS A 18 124.76 -2.40 -75.17
CA CYS A 18 123.31 -2.29 -75.14
C CYS A 18 122.71 -2.58 -76.52
N VAL A 19 122.76 -3.84 -76.96
CA VAL A 19 121.75 -4.41 -77.83
C VAL A 19 120.82 -5.19 -76.92
N VAL A 20 120.06 -4.46 -76.10
CA VAL A 20 118.75 -4.97 -75.70
C VAL A 20 118.03 -5.13 -77.03
N SER A 21 117.98 -6.37 -77.53
CA SER A 21 117.21 -6.75 -78.72
C SER A 21 115.95 -5.89 -78.75
N LYS A 22 115.67 -5.20 -79.86
CA LYS A 22 114.49 -4.33 -80.01
C LYS A 22 113.24 -5.00 -79.45
N LYS A 23 113.11 -6.32 -79.66
CA LYS A 23 112.07 -7.18 -79.05
C LYS A 23 112.03 -7.19 -77.51
N LYS A 24 113.16 -7.22 -76.80
CA LYS A 24 113.21 -7.22 -75.33
C LYS A 24 112.91 -5.85 -74.74
N TYR A 25 113.37 -4.76 -75.35
CA TYR A 25 113.02 -3.40 -74.92
C TYR A 25 111.55 -3.10 -75.23
N ASP A 26 111.08 -3.44 -76.43
CA ASP A 26 109.67 -3.32 -76.82
C ASP A 26 108.78 -4.21 -75.93
N ALA A 27 109.22 -5.43 -75.58
CA ALA A 27 108.49 -6.28 -74.63
C ALA A 27 108.49 -5.71 -73.20
N ALA A 28 109.57 -5.07 -72.76
CA ALA A 28 109.63 -4.42 -71.45
C ALA A 28 108.75 -3.15 -71.40
N MET A 29 108.75 -2.34 -72.45
CA MET A 29 107.85 -1.18 -72.58
C MET A 29 106.38 -1.60 -72.73
N LEU A 30 106.10 -2.65 -73.50
CA LEU A 30 104.77 -3.24 -73.59
C LEU A 30 104.32 -3.78 -72.22
N ARG A 31 105.21 -4.42 -71.46
CA ARG A 31 104.93 -4.92 -70.11
C ARG A 31 104.73 -3.77 -69.12
N ASN A 32 105.54 -2.72 -69.19
CA ASN A 32 105.41 -1.55 -68.32
C ASN A 32 104.14 -0.75 -68.62
N SER A 33 103.77 -0.60 -69.90
CA SER A 33 102.50 0.01 -70.28
C SER A 33 101.28 -0.84 -69.87
N LYS A 34 101.38 -2.18 -69.94
CA LYS A 34 100.37 -3.10 -69.38
C LYS A 34 100.26 -2.98 -67.86
N LEU A 35 101.38 -3.01 -67.14
CA LEU A 35 101.44 -2.84 -65.69
C LEU A 35 100.90 -1.47 -65.24
N SER A 36 101.20 -0.40 -65.97
CA SER A 36 100.68 0.94 -65.69
C SER A 36 99.17 1.03 -65.94
N LYS A 37 98.66 0.38 -67.00
CA LYS A 37 97.22 0.24 -67.24
C LYS A 37 96.54 -0.56 -66.13
N GLU A 38 97.08 -1.72 -65.77
CA GLU A 38 96.55 -2.55 -64.66
C GLU A 38 96.57 -1.79 -63.34
N LEU A 39 97.67 -1.10 -63.00
CA LEU A 39 97.76 -0.28 -61.79
C LEU A 39 96.74 0.86 -61.78
N SER A 40 96.51 1.51 -62.92
CA SER A 40 95.48 2.55 -63.06
C SER A 40 94.07 1.97 -62.89
N THR A 41 93.78 0.84 -63.52
CA THR A 41 92.49 0.15 -63.41
C THR A 41 92.25 -0.31 -61.97
N THR A 42 93.21 -0.99 -61.35
CA THR A 42 93.11 -1.42 -59.94
C THR A 42 93.01 -0.23 -58.98
N LYS A 43 93.65 0.90 -59.26
CA LYS A 43 93.51 2.12 -58.45
C LYS A 43 92.12 2.75 -58.60
N GLN A 44 91.54 2.72 -59.80
CA GLN A 44 90.17 3.18 -60.05
C GLN A 44 89.15 2.25 -59.40
N GLU A 45 89.34 0.93 -59.50
CA GLU A 45 88.52 -0.08 -58.83
C GLU A 45 88.60 0.07 -57.31
N ASN A 46 89.79 0.24 -56.73
CA ASN A 46 89.94 0.50 -55.29
C ASN A 46 89.24 1.78 -54.85
N ARG A 47 89.30 2.86 -55.64
CA ARG A 47 88.56 4.09 -55.35
C ARG A 47 87.06 3.85 -55.39
N SER A 48 86.57 3.21 -56.45
CA SER A 48 85.14 2.87 -56.57
C SER A 48 84.66 1.94 -55.46
N LEU A 49 85.48 0.97 -55.05
CA LEU A 49 85.18 0.08 -53.94
C LEU A 49 85.14 0.83 -52.62
N ASN A 50 86.11 1.72 -52.39
CA ASN A 50 86.17 2.56 -51.20
C ASN A 50 84.97 3.50 -51.12
N ASP A 51 84.53 4.08 -52.25
CA ASP A 51 83.33 4.91 -52.31
C ASP A 51 82.07 4.09 -52.01
N LYS A 52 81.97 2.85 -52.51
CA LYS A 52 80.87 1.92 -52.18
C LYS A 52 80.87 1.55 -50.70
N VAL A 53 82.03 1.25 -50.11
CA VAL A 53 82.16 0.94 -48.69
C VAL A 53 81.71 2.14 -47.85
N ASN A 54 82.15 3.35 -48.19
CA ASN A 54 81.72 4.56 -47.49
C ASN A 54 80.22 4.83 -47.66
N SER A 55 79.65 4.57 -48.84
CA SER A 55 78.21 4.66 -49.06
C SER A 55 77.44 3.66 -48.21
N MET A 56 77.90 2.40 -48.15
CA MET A 56 77.28 1.36 -47.33
C MET A 56 77.39 1.65 -45.83
N ILE A 57 78.51 2.22 -45.37
CA ILE A 57 78.66 2.67 -43.97
C ILE A 57 77.66 3.77 -43.67
N SER A 58 77.53 4.78 -44.55
CA SER A 58 76.57 5.87 -44.39
C SER A 58 75.12 5.38 -44.39
N GLU A 59 74.76 4.48 -45.31
CA GLU A 59 73.45 3.84 -45.37
C GLU A 59 73.17 3.00 -44.12
N PHE A 60 74.17 2.27 -43.62
CA PHE A 60 74.07 1.49 -42.39
C PHE A 60 73.85 2.39 -41.18
N GLU A 61 74.60 3.49 -41.05
CA GLU A 61 74.42 4.46 -39.97
C GLU A 61 73.04 5.12 -40.02
N LYS A 62 72.57 5.48 -41.23
CA LYS A 62 71.21 6.01 -41.41
C LYS A 62 70.15 5.00 -40.98
N MET A 63 70.25 3.76 -41.44
CA MET A 63 69.32 2.69 -41.08
C MET A 63 69.34 2.41 -39.57
N LYS A 64 70.51 2.40 -38.95
CA LYS A 64 70.68 2.26 -37.50
C LYS A 64 69.95 3.37 -36.75
N ASN A 65 70.11 4.62 -37.17
CA ASN A 65 69.45 5.77 -36.55
C ASN A 65 67.93 5.71 -36.72
N GLU A 66 67.44 5.39 -37.92
CA GLU A 66 66.01 5.20 -38.18
C GLU A 66 65.41 4.06 -37.35
N LEU A 67 66.14 2.96 -37.18
CA LEU A 67 65.71 1.85 -36.34
C LEU A 67 65.63 2.23 -34.86
N HIS A 68 66.62 2.97 -34.35
CA HIS A 68 66.58 3.47 -32.97
C HIS A 68 65.41 4.43 -32.75
N LEU A 69 65.14 5.33 -33.70
CA LEU A 69 63.99 6.24 -33.64
C LEU A 69 62.67 5.47 -33.69
N SER A 70 62.55 4.50 -34.59
CA SER A 70 61.35 3.65 -34.70
C SER A 70 61.10 2.85 -33.43
N ASN A 71 62.16 2.31 -32.81
CA ASN A 71 62.03 1.56 -31.55
C ASN A 71 61.65 2.48 -30.38
N ALA A 72 62.16 3.71 -30.33
CA ALA A 72 61.74 4.69 -29.32
C ALA A 72 60.25 5.05 -29.46
N VAL A 73 59.80 5.38 -30.67
CA VAL A 73 58.38 5.69 -30.94
C VAL A 73 57.47 4.50 -30.59
N LYS A 74 57.85 3.27 -30.97
CA LYS A 74 57.09 2.06 -30.61
C LYS A 74 57.04 1.83 -29.10
N SER A 75 58.12 2.12 -28.37
CA SER A 75 58.16 2.02 -26.91
C SER A 75 57.18 3.00 -26.25
N ASP A 76 57.10 4.23 -26.77
CA ASP A 76 56.16 5.24 -26.29
C ASP A 76 54.70 4.86 -26.62
N GLU A 77 54.44 4.38 -27.84
CA GLU A 77 53.13 3.88 -28.24
C GLU A 77 52.69 2.68 -27.39
N MET A 78 53.60 1.74 -27.11
CA MET A 78 53.33 0.59 -26.24
C MET A 78 52.97 1.03 -24.81
N SER A 79 53.70 2.03 -24.29
CA SER A 79 53.42 2.60 -22.96
C SER A 79 52.04 3.26 -22.93
N ASN A 80 51.69 4.04 -23.96
CA ASN A 80 50.37 4.65 -24.10
C ASN A 80 49.24 3.62 -24.22
N LEU A 81 49.47 2.53 -24.96
CA LEU A 81 48.52 1.43 -25.07
C LEU A 81 48.31 0.72 -23.73
N LEU A 82 49.38 0.46 -22.98
CA LEU A 82 49.30 -0.15 -21.65
C LEU A 82 48.49 0.71 -20.67
N VAL A 83 48.70 2.02 -20.69
CA VAL A 83 47.91 2.97 -19.90
C VAL A 83 46.43 2.88 -20.28
N LYS A 84 46.10 2.88 -21.58
CA LYS A 84 44.71 2.75 -22.04
C LYS A 84 44.07 1.43 -21.66
N VAL A 85 44.79 0.32 -21.73
CA VAL A 85 44.29 -1.01 -21.33
C VAL A 85 43.97 -1.03 -19.84
N THR A 86 44.85 -0.45 -19.01
CA THR A 86 44.63 -0.35 -17.57
C THR A 86 43.41 0.51 -17.25
N GLN A 87 43.30 1.70 -17.88
CA GLN A 87 42.14 2.59 -17.73
C GLN A 87 40.83 1.91 -18.16
N LEU A 88 40.84 1.20 -19.30
CA LEU A 88 39.66 0.46 -19.76
C LEU A 88 39.29 -0.69 -18.82
N SER A 89 40.28 -1.37 -18.24
CA SER A 89 40.04 -2.40 -17.22
C SER A 89 39.39 -1.80 -15.98
N ASP A 90 39.91 -0.69 -15.46
CA ASP A 90 39.36 -0.01 -14.28
C ASP A 90 37.93 0.48 -14.54
N LEU A 91 37.68 1.08 -15.71
CA LEU A 91 36.34 1.52 -16.12
C LEU A 91 35.38 0.35 -16.26
N ASN A 92 35.83 -0.79 -16.78
CA ASN A 92 35.01 -1.98 -16.91
C ASN A 92 34.63 -2.58 -15.55
N ASP A 93 35.56 -2.58 -14.58
CA ASP A 93 35.28 -3.00 -13.21
C ASP A 93 34.33 -2.04 -12.48
N GLN A 94 34.50 -0.73 -12.69
CA GLN A 94 33.55 0.28 -12.20
C GLN A 94 32.15 0.08 -12.77
N LEU A 95 32.03 -0.06 -14.10
CA LEU A 95 30.74 -0.28 -14.77
C LEU A 95 30.07 -1.57 -14.29
N LYS A 96 30.84 -2.63 -14.06
CA LYS A 96 30.33 -3.89 -13.52
C LYS A 96 29.76 -3.72 -12.10
N ASN A 97 30.42 -2.92 -11.27
CA ASN A 97 29.94 -2.60 -9.93
C ASN A 97 28.67 -1.75 -9.97
N GLU A 98 28.63 -0.69 -10.78
CA GLU A 98 27.45 0.15 -10.97
C GLU A 98 26.25 -0.64 -11.50
N LEU A 99 26.48 -1.57 -12.43
CA LEU A 99 25.45 -2.46 -12.93
C LEU A 99 24.89 -3.36 -11.82
N LYS A 100 25.77 -3.91 -10.98
CA LYS A 100 25.36 -4.75 -9.84
C LYS A 100 24.55 -3.96 -8.83
N GLU A 101 24.97 -2.75 -8.50
CA GLU A 101 24.24 -1.85 -7.60
C GLU A 101 22.87 -1.46 -8.17
N THR A 102 22.83 -1.06 -9.44
CA THR A 102 21.59 -0.67 -10.13
C THR A 102 20.61 -1.85 -10.17
N LEU A 103 21.10 -3.05 -10.48
CA LEU A 103 20.27 -4.25 -10.47
C LEU A 103 19.70 -4.56 -9.07
N SER A 104 20.50 -4.37 -8.02
CA SER A 104 20.07 -4.55 -6.63
C SER A 104 18.98 -3.53 -6.23
N LYS A 105 19.21 -2.25 -6.55
CA LYS A 105 18.23 -1.17 -6.32
C LYS A 105 16.93 -1.43 -7.08
N TYR A 106 17.01 -1.81 -8.35
CA TYR A 106 15.84 -2.13 -9.16
C TYR A 106 15.03 -3.31 -8.59
N LYS A 107 15.69 -4.40 -8.20
CA LYS A 107 15.03 -5.56 -7.58
C LYS A 107 14.31 -5.16 -6.29
N SER A 108 14.98 -4.38 -5.44
CA SER A 108 14.42 -3.89 -4.18
C SER A 108 13.21 -2.99 -4.43
N GLN A 109 13.32 -2.03 -5.36
CA GLN A 109 12.22 -1.14 -5.72
C GLN A 109 11.03 -1.90 -6.32
N LYS A 110 11.28 -2.90 -7.16
CA LYS A 110 10.23 -3.77 -7.71
C LYS A 110 9.49 -4.52 -6.60
N GLN A 111 10.22 -5.07 -5.62
CA GLN A 111 9.62 -5.76 -4.50
C GLN A 111 8.76 -4.83 -3.64
N THR A 112 9.26 -3.62 -3.33
CA THR A 112 8.51 -2.61 -2.59
C THR A 112 7.24 -2.19 -3.35
N SER A 113 7.34 -1.97 -4.67
CA SER A 113 6.20 -1.63 -5.51
C SER A 113 5.10 -2.70 -5.50
N LEU A 114 5.49 -3.98 -5.54
CA LEU A 114 4.56 -5.10 -5.42
C LEU A 114 3.89 -5.14 -4.04
N SER A 115 4.64 -4.91 -2.96
CA SER A 115 4.08 -4.84 -1.59
C SER A 115 3.06 -3.72 -1.47
N VAL A 116 3.43 -2.51 -1.89
CA VAL A 116 2.55 -1.33 -1.86
C VAL A 116 1.30 -1.56 -2.69
N THR A 117 1.42 -2.21 -3.85
CA THR A 117 0.27 -2.56 -4.70
C THR A 117 -0.67 -3.54 -3.97
N SER A 118 -0.12 -4.56 -3.31
CA SER A 118 -0.90 -5.52 -2.54
C SER A 118 -1.62 -4.86 -1.36
N GLU A 119 -0.93 -3.99 -0.62
CA GLU A 119 -1.51 -3.21 0.48
C GLU A 119 -2.62 -2.27 0.00
N LEU A 120 -2.44 -1.65 -1.16
CA LEU A 120 -3.43 -0.77 -1.76
C LEU A 120 -4.71 -1.53 -2.14
N GLU A 121 -4.59 -2.74 -2.72
CA GLU A 121 -5.75 -3.57 -3.04
C GLU A 121 -6.46 -4.07 -1.78
N ALA A 122 -5.72 -4.45 -0.73
CA ALA A 122 -6.30 -4.78 0.56
C ALA A 122 -7.07 -3.60 1.16
N LEU A 123 -6.49 -2.39 1.12
CA LEU A 123 -7.13 -1.18 1.63
C LEU A 123 -8.38 -0.80 0.82
N LYS A 124 -8.38 -1.00 -0.50
CA LYS A 124 -9.58 -0.82 -1.33
C LYS A 124 -10.68 -1.80 -0.93
N ALA A 125 -10.35 -3.08 -0.73
CA ALA A 125 -11.31 -4.09 -0.30
C ALA A 125 -11.93 -3.74 1.07
N ASP A 126 -11.09 -3.33 2.03
CA ASP A 126 -11.55 -2.88 3.34
C ASP A 126 -12.44 -1.65 3.26
N LYS A 127 -12.10 -0.67 2.41
CA LYS A 127 -12.95 0.50 2.15
C LYS A 127 -14.33 0.09 1.61
N TYR A 128 -14.40 -0.84 0.67
CA TYR A 128 -15.69 -1.33 0.15
C TYR A 128 -16.51 -2.04 1.24
N ARG A 129 -15.86 -2.88 2.08
CA ARG A 129 -16.53 -3.54 3.21
C ARG A 129 -17.08 -2.51 4.19
N LEU A 130 -16.26 -1.55 4.62
CA LEU A 130 -16.68 -0.48 5.53
C LEU A 130 -17.84 0.36 4.96
N ALA A 131 -17.83 0.64 3.66
CA ALA A 131 -18.93 1.36 3.01
C ALA A 131 -20.26 0.58 3.08
N LYS A 132 -20.22 -0.74 2.84
CA LYS A 132 -21.37 -1.64 2.96
C LYS A 132 -21.87 -1.71 4.40
N ASP A 133 -20.97 -1.89 5.37
CA ASP A 133 -21.31 -1.96 6.79
C ASP A 133 -21.95 -0.65 7.26
N THR A 134 -21.41 0.49 6.84
CA THR A 134 -21.96 1.82 7.14
C THR A 134 -23.38 1.99 6.56
N ALA A 135 -23.64 1.48 5.35
CA ALA A 135 -24.99 1.51 4.78
C ALA A 135 -25.98 0.64 5.58
N SER A 136 -25.54 -0.56 5.97
CA SER A 136 -26.35 -1.49 6.79
C SER A 136 -26.69 -0.91 8.16
N ILE A 137 -25.69 -0.34 8.85
CA ILE A 137 -25.88 0.30 10.16
C ILE A 137 -26.83 1.51 10.04
N ARG A 138 -26.70 2.33 8.99
CA ARG A 138 -27.62 3.45 8.75
C ARG A 138 -29.07 2.98 8.56
N TYR A 139 -29.27 1.89 7.82
CA TYR A 139 -30.59 1.29 7.65
C TYR A 139 -31.15 0.75 8.98
N ALA A 140 -30.34 0.01 9.74
CA ALA A 140 -30.74 -0.51 11.04
C ALA A 140 -31.10 0.61 12.03
N LEU A 141 -30.34 1.71 12.03
CA LEU A 141 -30.62 2.89 12.85
C LEU A 141 -31.96 3.55 12.47
N LYS A 142 -32.25 3.67 11.17
CA LYS A 142 -33.53 4.20 10.69
C LYS A 142 -34.69 3.35 11.21
N LEU A 143 -34.59 2.03 11.04
CA LEU A 143 -35.62 1.09 11.48
C LEU A 143 -35.79 1.12 13.01
N SER A 144 -34.69 1.25 13.76
CA SER A 144 -34.73 1.40 15.22
C SER A 144 -35.49 2.67 15.63
N LYS A 145 -35.21 3.81 14.99
CA LYS A 145 -35.93 5.08 15.23
C LYS A 145 -37.43 4.95 14.97
N GLU A 146 -37.80 4.31 13.85
CA GLU A 146 -39.22 4.06 13.53
C GLU A 146 -39.91 3.17 14.59
N ARG A 147 -39.21 2.14 15.08
CA ARG A 147 -39.72 1.29 16.17
C ARG A 147 -39.88 2.05 17.48
N PHE A 148 -38.91 2.89 17.84
CA PHE A 148 -39.00 3.73 19.04
C PHE A 148 -40.20 4.67 18.98
N LEU A 149 -40.43 5.34 17.85
CA LEU A 149 -41.60 6.21 17.67
C LEU A 149 -42.93 5.44 17.81
N LYS A 150 -43.01 4.22 17.27
CA LYS A 150 -44.19 3.36 17.44
C LYS A 150 -44.42 3.00 18.91
N LEU A 151 -43.37 2.58 19.62
CA LEU A 151 -43.45 2.24 21.05
C LEU A 151 -43.83 3.45 21.91
N GLU A 152 -43.32 4.63 21.58
CA GLU A 152 -43.67 5.87 22.28
C GLU A 152 -45.16 6.21 22.10
N ASN A 153 -45.69 6.06 20.89
CA ASN A 153 -47.12 6.24 20.60
C ASN A 153 -47.98 5.18 21.30
N GLU A 154 -47.58 3.92 21.29
CA GLU A 154 -48.27 2.84 22.00
C GLU A 154 -48.29 3.07 23.52
N LEU A 155 -47.18 3.52 24.09
CA LEU A 155 -47.08 3.88 25.51
C LEU A 155 -48.01 5.04 25.84
N LYS A 156 -48.09 6.07 25.00
CA LYS A 156 -49.01 7.19 25.18
C LYS A 156 -50.46 6.72 25.15
N ALA A 157 -50.83 5.92 24.15
CA ALA A 157 -52.18 5.37 24.04
C ALA A 157 -52.56 4.51 25.25
N GLN A 158 -51.61 3.72 25.79
CA GLN A 158 -51.86 2.92 27.00
C GLN A 158 -52.02 3.78 28.25
N LYS A 159 -51.25 4.86 28.40
CA LYS A 159 -51.43 5.81 29.51
C LYS A 159 -52.83 6.45 29.47
N GLU A 160 -53.30 6.85 28.30
CA GLU A 160 -54.64 7.41 28.11
C GLU A 160 -55.73 6.39 28.45
N LYS A 161 -55.62 5.14 27.96
CA LYS A 161 -56.54 4.05 28.32
C LYS A 161 -56.58 3.79 29.83
N TYR A 162 -55.41 3.75 30.46
CA TYR A 162 -55.31 3.55 31.92
C TYR A 162 -55.98 4.70 32.69
N ALA A 163 -55.76 5.95 32.29
CA ALA A 163 -56.40 7.10 32.91
C ALA A 163 -57.95 7.04 32.81
N ASN A 164 -58.47 6.68 31.63
CA ASN A 164 -59.91 6.50 31.41
C ASN A 164 -60.50 5.34 32.22
N LEU A 165 -59.79 4.21 32.30
CA LEU A 165 -60.24 3.08 33.10
C LEU A 165 -60.23 3.41 34.59
N SER A 166 -59.20 4.13 35.05
CA SER A 166 -59.09 4.58 36.44
C SER A 166 -60.24 5.53 36.81
N SER A 167 -60.57 6.50 35.94
CA SER A 167 -61.69 7.42 36.20
C SER A 167 -63.04 6.69 36.20
N SER A 168 -63.26 5.76 35.26
CA SER A 168 -64.45 4.92 35.22
C SER A 168 -64.60 4.05 36.48
N ASN A 169 -63.50 3.46 36.97
CA ASN A 169 -63.52 2.67 38.21
C ASN A 169 -63.89 3.52 39.43
N VAL A 170 -63.39 4.76 39.51
CA VAL A 170 -63.78 5.71 40.57
C VAL A 170 -65.28 6.02 40.52
N SER A 171 -65.83 6.27 39.34
CA SER A 171 -67.28 6.51 39.18
C SER A 171 -68.11 5.29 39.55
N LEU A 172 -67.73 4.10 39.06
CA LEU A 172 -68.42 2.84 39.39
C LEU A 172 -68.38 2.54 40.89
N ARG A 173 -67.28 2.83 41.59
CA ARG A 173 -67.21 2.69 43.05
C ARG A 173 -68.20 3.62 43.76
N LYS A 174 -68.33 4.88 43.32
CA LYS A 174 -69.32 5.82 43.87
C LYS A 174 -70.76 5.35 43.63
N GLU A 175 -71.05 4.84 42.44
CA GLU A 175 -72.37 4.28 42.12
C GLU A 175 -72.68 3.05 42.97
N TYR A 176 -71.70 2.16 43.14
CA TYR A 176 -71.80 0.99 44.01
C TYR A 176 -72.12 1.39 45.45
N ASP A 177 -71.37 2.34 46.02
CA ASP A 177 -71.60 2.81 47.39
C ASP A 177 -72.99 3.47 47.54
N THR A 178 -73.41 4.24 46.54
CA THR A 178 -74.75 4.86 46.52
C THR A 178 -75.85 3.79 46.49
N ASN A 179 -75.72 2.80 45.62
CA ASN A 179 -76.70 1.70 45.52
C ASN A 179 -76.71 0.84 46.78
N LYS A 180 -75.56 0.63 47.42
CA LYS A 180 -75.47 -0.04 48.71
C LYS A 180 -76.25 0.71 49.80
N GLN A 181 -76.13 2.04 49.87
CA GLN A 181 -76.91 2.84 50.82
C GLN A 181 -78.42 2.78 50.53
N LYS A 182 -78.82 2.84 49.26
CA LYS A 182 -80.23 2.66 48.87
C LYS A 182 -80.77 1.29 49.28
N LEU A 183 -79.98 0.23 49.11
CA LEU A 183 -80.36 -1.12 49.51
C LEU A 183 -80.60 -1.21 51.02
N ILE A 184 -79.69 -0.67 51.83
CA ILE A 184 -79.84 -0.61 53.30
C ILE A 184 -81.13 0.15 53.68
N SER A 185 -81.41 1.28 53.00
CA SER A 185 -82.64 2.04 53.24
C SER A 185 -83.90 1.24 52.89
N PHE A 186 -83.91 0.51 51.78
CA PHE A 186 -85.03 -0.37 51.43
C PHE A 186 -85.20 -1.52 52.42
N GLU A 187 -84.11 -2.12 52.91
CA GLU A 187 -84.16 -3.15 53.94
C GLU A 187 -84.79 -2.62 55.24
N GLN A 188 -84.44 -1.40 55.66
CA GLN A 188 -85.05 -0.73 56.82
C GLN A 188 -86.54 -0.48 56.61
N GLN A 189 -86.94 0.09 55.46
CA GLN A 189 -88.35 0.31 55.13
C GLN A 189 -89.15 -1.01 55.09
N LEU A 190 -88.54 -2.09 54.62
CA LEU A 190 -89.18 -3.41 54.59
C LEU A 190 -89.42 -3.94 56.00
N VAL A 191 -88.47 -3.77 56.93
CA VAL A 191 -88.63 -4.13 58.34
C VAL A 191 -89.72 -3.28 59.00
N GLU A 192 -89.73 -1.97 58.77
CA GLU A 192 -90.77 -1.07 59.29
C GLU A 192 -92.16 -1.47 58.79
N ASN A 193 -92.30 -1.71 57.48
CA ASN A 193 -93.56 -2.13 56.88
C ASN A 193 -94.02 -3.49 57.42
N LYS A 194 -93.09 -4.43 57.64
CA LYS A 194 -93.40 -5.71 58.30
C LYS A 194 -93.97 -5.48 59.70
N ASN A 195 -93.35 -4.63 60.51
CA ASN A 195 -93.82 -4.32 61.87
C ASN A 195 -95.19 -3.63 61.86
N LYS A 196 -95.45 -2.72 60.90
CA LYS A 196 -96.76 -2.10 60.69
C LYS A 196 -97.82 -3.14 60.33
N ILE A 197 -97.54 -4.05 59.40
CA ILE A 197 -98.45 -5.14 59.01
C ILE A 197 -98.76 -6.06 60.19
N GLU A 198 -97.76 -6.42 61.00
CA GLU A 198 -97.96 -7.21 62.21
C GLU A 198 -98.87 -6.50 63.22
N SER A 199 -98.66 -5.19 63.42
CA SER A 199 -99.50 -4.35 64.30
C SER A 199 -100.93 -4.23 63.78
N ILE A 200 -101.11 -3.95 62.50
CA ILE A 200 -102.42 -3.93 61.81
C ILE A 200 -103.12 -5.29 61.99
N SER A 201 -102.41 -6.39 61.75
CA SER A 201 -102.95 -7.74 61.90
C SER A 201 -103.44 -7.99 63.33
N LYS A 202 -102.67 -7.56 64.34
CA LYS A 202 -103.07 -7.63 65.74
C LYS A 202 -104.34 -6.83 66.02
N TYR A 203 -104.41 -5.58 65.53
CA TYR A 203 -105.60 -4.75 65.71
C TYR A 203 -106.83 -5.31 64.99
N PHE A 204 -106.68 -5.91 63.81
CA PHE A 204 -107.76 -6.62 63.13
C PHE A 204 -108.27 -7.83 63.91
N ILE A 205 -107.37 -8.61 64.51
CA ILE A 205 -107.76 -9.74 65.36
C ILE A 205 -108.57 -9.27 66.57
N GLU A 206 -108.11 -8.21 67.25
CA GLU A 206 -108.84 -7.64 68.40
C GLU A 206 -110.19 -7.03 67.99
N LEU A 207 -110.24 -6.29 66.88
CA LEU A 207 -111.49 -5.79 66.32
C LEU A 207 -112.47 -6.92 66.00
N ARG A 208 -111.99 -8.02 65.41
CA ARG A 208 -112.82 -9.21 65.12
C ARG A 208 -113.37 -9.82 66.41
N LYS A 209 -112.57 -9.95 67.47
CA LYS A 209 -113.03 -10.44 68.78
C LYS A 209 -114.11 -9.52 69.38
N GLU A 210 -113.92 -8.21 69.30
CA GLU A 210 -114.89 -7.20 69.75
C GLU A 210 -116.21 -7.32 68.97
N LEU A 211 -116.15 -7.44 67.63
CA LEU A 211 -117.33 -7.62 66.76
C LEU A 211 -118.10 -8.90 67.08
N LEU A 212 -117.41 -10.02 67.24
CA LEU A 212 -118.04 -11.29 67.62
C LEU A 212 -118.74 -11.20 68.97
N SER A 213 -118.09 -10.56 69.95
CA SER A 213 -118.65 -10.36 71.29
C SER A 213 -119.87 -9.44 71.26
N ALA A 214 -119.81 -8.34 70.51
CA ALA A 214 -120.92 -7.41 70.36
C ALA A 214 -122.13 -8.05 69.67
N ASN A 215 -121.90 -8.86 68.63
CA ASN A 215 -122.93 -9.65 67.96
C ASN A 215 -123.62 -10.64 68.92
N ALA A 216 -122.86 -11.32 69.77
CA ALA A 216 -123.42 -12.21 70.80
C ALA A 216 -124.26 -11.46 71.84
N SER A 217 -123.93 -10.21 72.13
CA SER A 217 -124.64 -9.35 73.09
C SER A 217 -125.72 -8.43 72.46
N ASN A 218 -125.99 -8.54 71.16
CA ASN A 218 -126.88 -7.67 70.37
C ASN A 218 -126.62 -6.16 70.54
N LYS A 219 -125.35 -5.75 70.66
CA LYS A 219 -124.92 -4.35 70.82
C LYS A 219 -124.34 -3.82 69.50
N ALA A 220 -124.82 -2.68 69.04
CA ALA A 220 -124.27 -2.01 67.86
C ALA A 220 -122.86 -1.45 68.15
N ILE A 221 -121.90 -1.68 67.24
CA ILE A 221 -120.59 -1.04 67.25
C ILE A 221 -120.58 0.09 66.22
N ASP A 222 -120.15 1.28 66.64
CA ASP A 222 -119.88 2.41 65.76
C ASP A 222 -118.41 2.36 65.27
N PRO A 223 -118.16 2.16 63.97
CA PRO A 223 -116.80 2.11 63.42
C PRO A 223 -115.99 3.38 63.68
N ASN A 224 -116.64 4.55 63.74
CA ASN A 224 -115.99 5.85 63.89
C ASN A 224 -115.58 6.16 65.35
N LYS A 225 -115.96 5.30 66.29
CA LYS A 225 -115.57 5.39 67.72
C LYS A 225 -114.77 4.18 68.17
N ASN A 226 -114.43 3.27 67.25
CA ASN A 226 -113.70 2.06 67.60
C ASN A 226 -112.18 2.31 67.59
N LYS A 227 -111.58 2.23 68.78
CA LYS A 227 -110.12 2.42 68.99
C LYS A 227 -109.23 1.53 68.12
N ASN A 228 -109.69 0.35 67.69
CA ASN A 228 -108.91 -0.56 66.86
C ASN A 228 -109.00 -0.15 65.38
N VAL A 229 -110.14 0.40 64.94
CA VAL A 229 -110.30 1.00 63.61
C VAL A 229 -109.38 2.22 63.46
N ASP A 230 -109.35 3.10 64.47
CA ASP A 230 -108.46 4.27 64.47
C ASP A 230 -106.98 3.87 64.41
N LYS A 231 -106.59 2.83 65.17
CA LYS A 231 -105.22 2.32 65.16
C LYS A 231 -104.82 1.68 63.84
N ILE A 232 -105.72 0.93 63.18
CA ILE A 232 -105.48 0.38 61.84
C ILE A 232 -105.29 1.53 60.83
N ALA A 233 -106.17 2.52 60.85
CA ALA A 233 -106.10 3.67 59.96
C ALA A 233 -104.81 4.50 60.16
N LYS A 234 -104.35 4.64 61.41
CA LYS A 234 -103.06 5.28 61.73
C LYS A 234 -101.87 4.52 61.14
N GLU A 235 -101.80 3.21 61.31
CA GLU A 235 -100.69 2.40 60.77
C GLU A 235 -100.68 2.34 59.23
N LEU A 236 -101.85 2.51 58.60
CA LEU A 236 -102.01 2.64 57.14
C LEU A 236 -101.71 4.06 56.60
N GLY A 237 -101.48 5.05 57.48
CA GLY A 237 -101.13 6.42 57.09
C GLY A 237 -102.31 7.29 56.67
N HIS A 238 -103.52 7.01 57.16
CA HIS A 238 -104.72 7.82 56.87
C HIS A 238 -104.94 9.01 57.84
N TYR A 239 -104.00 9.25 58.76
CA TYR A 239 -103.99 10.36 59.73
C TYR A 239 -102.58 10.93 59.93
#